data_AF-A0A0V1IFW4-F1
#
_entry.id   AF-A0A0V1IFW4-F1
#
_cell.length_a   1.000
_cell.length_b   1.000
_cell.length_c   1.000
_cell.angle_alpha   90.00
_cell.angle_beta   90.00
_cell.angle_gamma   90.00
#
_symmetry.space_group_name_H-M   'P 1'
#
loop_
_entity.id
_entity.type
_entity.pdbx_description
1 polymer ?
#
loop_
_entity_poly.entity_id
_entity_poly.type
_entity_poly.pdbx_seq_one_letter_code
_entity_poly.pdbx_strand_id
1 'polypeptide(L)'
;MFLYDHFLSQIEAIEAFSKDYSEFRWTVAKQGNLKFLVCIDTRFCPIADDYVKCEFHVIYDELFNIPVMLLNYWYLEGKLMLLKEIWSTICSTEMARLYSDPYSVLTQMEHPLFRTSWYCFHPCKTADFLNPVIERGKRSKNLVAVWLSVMSNVVGISLPLNFEQVIFKNTRAALEK
;
A
#
# COMPACT_ATOMS: atom_id res chain seq x y z
N MET A 1 -2.84 -7.80 19.46
CA MET A 1 -3.71 -7.93 18.27
C MET A 1 -3.74 -6.59 17.56
N PHE A 2 -3.49 -6.55 16.26
CA PHE A 2 -3.56 -5.32 15.46
C PHE A 2 -5.00 -5.13 15.00
N LEU A 3 -5.76 -4.24 15.64
CA LEU A 3 -7.18 -4.03 15.41
C LEU A 3 -7.41 -2.91 14.38
N TYR A 4 -8.63 -2.83 13.86
CA TYR A 4 -9.02 -1.78 12.92
C TYR A 4 -8.79 -0.36 13.45
N ASP A 5 -9.00 -0.07 14.74
CA ASP A 5 -8.71 1.26 15.31
C ASP A 5 -7.20 1.57 15.31
N HIS A 6 -6.35 0.56 15.47
CA HIS A 6 -4.90 0.71 15.32
C HIS A 6 -4.54 1.02 13.86
N PHE A 7 -5.19 0.35 12.90
CA PHE A 7 -5.04 0.65 11.48
C PHE A 7 -5.46 2.09 11.17
N LEU A 8 -6.63 2.52 11.66
CA LEU A 8 -7.19 3.84 11.40
C LEU A 8 -6.24 4.97 11.85
N SER A 9 -5.80 4.93 13.10
CA SER A 9 -4.86 5.94 13.63
C SER A 9 -3.53 5.98 12.86
N GLN A 10 -3.09 4.83 12.33
CA GLN A 10 -1.85 4.71 11.59
C GLN A 10 -1.95 5.26 10.16
N ILE A 11 -3.08 5.06 9.48
CA ILE A 11 -3.30 5.63 8.15
C ILE A 11 -3.49 7.15 8.19
N GLU A 12 -4.15 7.68 9.21
CA GLU A 12 -4.32 9.13 9.40
C GLU A 12 -2.96 9.83 9.60
N ALA A 13 -2.04 9.18 10.32
CA ALA A 13 -0.67 9.69 10.46
C ALA A 13 0.11 9.67 9.13
N ILE A 14 -0.09 8.66 8.28
CA ILE A 14 0.53 8.57 6.96
C ILE A 14 -0.01 9.68 6.05
N GLU A 15 -1.33 9.87 5.99
CA GLU A 15 -1.93 10.95 5.20
C GLU A 15 -1.38 12.31 5.64
N ALA A 16 -1.39 12.59 6.96
CA ALA A 16 -0.92 13.86 7.50
C ALA A 16 0.52 14.18 7.08
N PHE A 17 1.41 13.18 7.10
CA PHE A 17 2.79 13.32 6.63
C PHE A 17 2.88 13.50 5.11
N SER A 18 2.10 12.74 4.34
CA SER A 18 2.18 12.67 2.88
C SER A 18 1.74 13.96 2.17
N LYS A 19 1.03 14.87 2.85
CA LYS A 19 0.55 16.14 2.28
C LYS A 19 1.67 16.97 1.67
N ASP A 20 2.84 16.94 2.29
CA ASP A 20 4.01 17.73 1.89
C ASP A 20 4.82 17.09 0.74
N TYR A 21 4.46 15.89 0.28
CA TYR A 21 5.20 15.14 -0.73
C TYR A 21 4.30 14.84 -1.94
N SER A 22 4.56 15.48 -3.08
CA SER A 22 3.78 15.22 -4.31
C SER A 22 3.98 13.81 -4.85
N GLU A 23 5.19 13.27 -4.77
CA GLU A 23 5.54 11.92 -5.27
C GLU A 23 5.18 10.79 -4.29
N PHE A 24 4.82 11.14 -3.05
CA PHE A 24 4.39 10.22 -2.01
C PHE A 24 3.13 10.76 -1.36
N ARG A 25 2.04 10.83 -2.14
CA ARG A 25 0.77 11.38 -1.65
C ARG A 25 -0.25 10.26 -1.40
N TRP A 26 -0.60 10.10 -0.13
CA TRP A 26 -1.60 9.13 0.32
C TRP A 26 -2.74 9.87 1.00
N THR A 27 -3.98 9.57 0.65
CA THR A 27 -5.17 10.21 1.25
C THR A 27 -6.05 9.16 1.91
N VAL A 28 -6.71 9.54 3.00
CA VAL A 28 -7.69 8.69 3.66
C VAL A 28 -9.03 8.88 2.95
N ALA A 29 -9.45 7.85 2.22
CA ALA A 29 -10.79 7.77 1.66
C ALA A 29 -11.75 7.08 2.63
N LYS A 30 -13.05 7.27 2.39
CA LYS A 30 -14.12 6.68 3.19
C LYS A 30 -15.18 6.08 2.29
N GLN A 31 -15.61 4.87 2.63
CA GLN A 31 -16.79 4.23 2.05
C GLN A 31 -17.62 3.58 3.16
N GLY A 32 -18.85 4.06 3.34
CA GLY A 32 -19.65 3.69 4.50
C GLY A 32 -18.94 4.07 5.80
N ASN A 33 -18.75 3.09 6.71
CA ASN A 33 -18.00 3.29 7.96
C ASN A 33 -16.51 2.93 7.84
N LEU A 34 -16.09 2.42 6.69
CA LEU A 34 -14.72 1.97 6.47
C LEU A 34 -13.89 3.10 5.88
N LYS A 35 -12.67 3.25 6.40
CA LYS A 35 -11.64 4.16 5.90
C LYS A 35 -10.44 3.35 5.43
N PHE A 36 -9.76 3.85 4.41
CA PHE A 36 -8.63 3.19 3.77
C PHE A 36 -7.71 4.25 3.15
N LEU A 37 -6.44 3.91 2.92
CA LEU A 37 -5.55 4.82 2.19
C LEU A 37 -5.70 4.63 0.70
N VAL A 38 -5.59 5.74 -0.03
CA VAL A 38 -5.58 5.80 -1.48
C VAL A 38 -4.34 6.55 -1.93
N CYS A 39 -3.65 6.00 -2.93
CA CYS A 39 -2.66 6.72 -3.71
C CYS A 39 -3.03 6.60 -5.18
N ILE A 40 -3.10 7.74 -5.87
CA ILE A 40 -3.29 7.78 -7.33
C ILE A 40 -2.03 8.41 -7.90
N ASP A 41 -1.50 7.77 -8.93
CA ASP A 41 -0.25 8.18 -9.56
C ASP A 41 -0.35 7.98 -11.08
N THR A 42 0.51 8.68 -11.83
CA THR A 42 0.65 8.55 -13.27
C THR A 42 2.12 8.37 -13.60
N ARG A 43 2.45 7.21 -14.18
CA ARG A 43 3.84 6.80 -14.38
C ARG A 43 4.07 6.31 -15.79
N PHE A 44 5.30 6.48 -16.27
CA PHE A 44 5.71 5.92 -17.55
C PHE A 44 5.72 4.39 -17.47
N CYS A 45 5.09 3.73 -18.44
CA CYS A 45 5.05 2.28 -18.58
C CYS A 45 5.82 1.87 -19.83
N PRO A 46 6.99 1.21 -19.68
CA PRO A 46 7.80 0.81 -20.84
C PRO A 46 7.10 -0.13 -21.82
N ILE A 47 6.09 -0.89 -21.36
CA ILE A 47 5.32 -1.82 -22.22
C ILE A 47 4.32 -1.07 -23.09
N ALA A 48 3.72 -0.02 -22.55
CA ALA A 48 2.80 0.83 -23.28
C ALA A 48 3.54 1.85 -24.16
N ASP A 49 4.83 2.11 -23.87
CA ASP A 49 5.59 3.27 -24.36
C ASP A 49 4.85 4.60 -24.14
N ASP A 50 4.11 4.66 -23.03
CA ASP A 50 3.27 5.79 -22.65
C ASP A 50 3.07 5.81 -21.13
N TYR A 51 2.45 6.86 -20.61
CA TYR A 51 2.03 6.94 -19.23
C TYR A 51 0.80 6.06 -18.96
N VAL A 52 0.70 5.56 -17.75
CA VAL A 52 -0.46 4.81 -17.26
C VAL A 52 -0.93 5.41 -15.95
N LYS A 53 -2.24 5.43 -15.74
CA LYS A 53 -2.82 5.77 -14.45
C LYS A 53 -2.72 4.53 -13.57
N CYS A 54 -2.27 4.71 -12.33
CA CYS A 54 -2.25 3.66 -11.32
C CYS A 54 -2.94 4.15 -10.05
N GLU A 55 -3.60 3.22 -9.38
CA GLU A 55 -4.35 3.48 -8.17
C GLU A 55 -4.10 2.35 -7.19
N PHE A 56 -3.77 2.73 -5.95
CA PHE A 56 -3.41 1.82 -4.87
C PHE A 56 -4.30 2.08 -3.69
N HIS A 57 -4.93 1.03 -3.17
CA HIS A 57 -5.71 1.07 -1.94
C HIS A 57 -5.04 0.23 -0.86
N VAL A 58 -4.84 0.82 0.31
CA VAL A 58 -4.47 0.05 1.52
C VAL A 58 -5.69 -0.07 2.39
N ILE A 59 -6.23 -1.28 2.49
CA ILE A 59 -7.39 -1.61 3.32
C ILE A 59 -6.96 -2.44 4.52
N TYR A 60 -7.84 -2.52 5.52
CA TYR A 60 -7.70 -3.47 6.62
C TYR A 60 -8.41 -4.78 6.28
N ASP A 61 -7.70 -5.89 6.43
CA ASP A 61 -8.29 -7.23 6.35
C ASP A 61 -8.66 -7.71 7.76
N GLU A 62 -9.95 -7.92 8.00
CA GLU A 62 -10.47 -8.32 9.31
C GLU A 62 -10.17 -9.79 9.65
N LEU A 63 -9.99 -10.66 8.67
CA LEU A 63 -9.74 -12.07 8.88
C LEU A 63 -8.30 -12.31 9.33
N PHE A 64 -7.36 -11.61 8.70
CA PHE A 64 -5.92 -11.71 8.99
C PHE A 64 -5.43 -10.62 9.95
N ASN A 65 -6.25 -9.60 10.26
CA ASN A 65 -5.91 -8.47 11.12
C ASN A 65 -4.63 -7.75 10.69
N ILE A 66 -4.53 -7.40 9.40
CA ILE A 66 -3.35 -6.78 8.76
C ILE A 66 -3.77 -5.80 7.66
N PRO A 67 -2.89 -4.86 7.24
CA PRO A 67 -3.09 -4.10 6.01
C PRO A 67 -2.94 -4.98 4.76
N VAL A 68 -3.71 -4.67 3.73
CA VAL A 68 -3.64 -5.32 2.42
C VAL A 68 -3.64 -4.25 1.33
N MET A 69 -2.80 -4.43 0.30
CA MET A 69 -2.72 -3.52 -0.84
C MET A 69 -3.48 -4.09 -2.03
N LEU A 70 -4.49 -3.36 -2.49
CA LEU A 70 -5.11 -3.55 -3.79
C LEU A 70 -4.57 -2.52 -4.77
N LEU A 71 -4.50 -2.90 -6.04
CA LEU A 71 -4.08 -2.01 -7.10
C LEU A 71 -4.79 -2.29 -8.42
N ASN A 72 -4.87 -1.24 -9.23
CA ASN A 72 -5.24 -1.30 -10.62
C ASN A 72 -4.43 -0.29 -11.43
N TYR A 73 -4.19 -0.64 -12.68
CA TYR A 73 -3.51 0.22 -13.65
C TYR A 73 -4.39 0.33 -14.88
N TRP A 74 -4.45 1.51 -15.45
CA TRP A 74 -5.20 1.79 -16.67
C TRP A 74 -4.30 2.50 -17.67
N TYR A 75 -4.40 2.08 -18.93
CA TYR A 75 -3.94 2.90 -20.05
C TYR A 75 -4.70 4.24 -20.04
N LEU A 76 -4.14 5.31 -20.61
CA LEU A 76 -4.80 6.63 -20.62
C LEU A 76 -6.14 6.64 -21.37
N GLU A 77 -6.33 5.68 -22.28
CA GLU A 77 -7.60 5.39 -22.95
C GLU A 77 -8.66 4.74 -22.04
N GLY A 78 -8.32 4.44 -20.77
CA GLY A 78 -9.23 3.92 -19.75
C GLY A 78 -9.31 2.40 -19.68
N LYS A 79 -8.61 1.67 -20.55
CA LYS A 79 -8.55 0.20 -20.51
C LYS A 79 -7.72 -0.28 -19.32
N LEU A 80 -8.24 -1.25 -18.56
CA LEU A 80 -7.52 -1.88 -17.45
C LEU A 80 -6.35 -2.73 -17.99
N MET A 81 -5.19 -2.63 -17.34
CA MET A 81 -4.01 -3.44 -17.65
C MET A 81 -4.14 -4.87 -17.13
N LEU A 82 -3.54 -5.81 -17.85
CA LEU A 82 -3.49 -7.21 -17.46
C LEU A 82 -2.42 -7.43 -16.37
N LEU A 83 -2.64 -8.44 -15.51
CA LEU A 83 -1.71 -8.79 -14.43
C LEU A 83 -0.26 -8.93 -14.92
N LYS A 84 -0.05 -9.59 -16.07
CA LYS A 84 1.29 -9.79 -16.64
C LYS A 84 2.00 -8.47 -16.96
N GLU A 85 1.25 -7.44 -17.37
CA GLU A 85 1.76 -6.13 -17.77
C GLU A 85 2.06 -5.29 -16.53
N ILE A 86 1.18 -5.35 -15.54
CA ILE A 86 1.37 -4.75 -14.21
C ILE A 86 2.60 -5.35 -13.52
N TRP A 87 2.77 -6.67 -13.57
CA TRP A 87 3.90 -7.33 -12.92
C TRP A 87 5.25 -6.82 -13.43
N SER A 88 5.37 -6.62 -14.73
CA SER A 88 6.58 -6.06 -15.36
C SER A 88 6.86 -4.60 -15.00
N THR A 89 5.89 -3.83 -14.49
CA THR A 89 6.12 -2.47 -13.99
C THR A 89 6.49 -2.43 -12.49
N ILE A 90 6.12 -3.46 -11.74
CA ILE A 90 6.33 -3.60 -10.28
C ILE A 90 7.68 -4.29 -9.95
N CYS A 91 8.42 -4.76 -10.97
CA CYS A 91 9.60 -5.59 -10.76
C CYS A 91 10.82 -4.82 -10.22
N SER A 92 10.89 -4.69 -8.89
CA SER A 92 12.16 -4.52 -8.17
C SER A 92 12.95 -5.85 -8.16
N THR A 93 14.28 -5.75 -8.16
CA THR A 93 15.22 -6.89 -8.13
C THR A 93 14.97 -7.87 -6.98
N GLU A 94 14.51 -7.37 -5.83
CA GLU A 94 14.25 -8.14 -4.62
C GLU A 94 13.01 -9.06 -4.74
N MET A 95 11.96 -8.62 -5.44
CA MET A 95 10.73 -9.41 -5.63
C MET A 95 10.93 -10.54 -6.63
N ALA A 96 11.64 -10.28 -7.73
CA ALA A 96 12.02 -11.31 -8.70
C ALA A 96 12.88 -12.42 -8.07
N ARG A 97 13.67 -12.07 -7.03
CA ARG A 97 14.51 -13.03 -6.30
C ARG A 97 13.74 -13.84 -5.25
N LEU A 98 12.72 -13.25 -4.63
CA LEU A 98 11.95 -13.88 -3.55
C LEU A 98 10.72 -14.65 -4.05
N TYR A 99 10.18 -14.29 -5.21
CA TYR A 99 8.94 -14.86 -5.74
C TYR A 99 9.09 -15.23 -7.21
N SER A 100 9.22 -16.53 -7.48
CA SER A 100 9.36 -17.08 -8.83
C SER A 100 8.06 -17.07 -9.64
N ASP A 101 6.91 -16.86 -8.99
CA ASP A 101 5.58 -16.91 -9.59
C ASP A 101 4.79 -15.62 -9.26
N PRO A 102 4.48 -14.75 -10.24
CA PRO A 102 3.66 -13.56 -10.06
C PRO A 102 2.30 -13.85 -9.41
N TYR A 103 1.69 -14.99 -9.75
CA TYR A 103 0.37 -15.40 -9.25
C TYR A 103 0.41 -15.81 -7.77
N SER A 104 1.59 -16.18 -7.26
CA SER A 104 1.79 -16.47 -5.84
C SER A 104 1.84 -15.21 -4.96
N VAL A 105 1.91 -14.03 -5.59
CA VAL A 105 2.04 -12.74 -4.91
C VAL A 105 0.89 -11.80 -5.22
N LEU A 106 0.48 -11.71 -6.49
CA LEU A 106 -0.67 -10.93 -6.93
C LEU A 106 -1.79 -11.86 -7.37
N THR A 107 -2.95 -11.72 -6.75
CA THR A 107 -4.18 -12.40 -7.14
C THR A 107 -5.23 -11.38 -7.58
N GLN A 108 -6.21 -11.81 -8.37
CA GLN A 108 -7.37 -11.00 -8.71
C GLN A 108 -8.48 -11.29 -7.70
N MET A 109 -9.07 -10.23 -7.13
CA MET A 109 -10.19 -10.34 -6.22
C MET A 109 -11.19 -9.21 -6.42
N GLU A 110 -12.40 -9.39 -5.89
CA GLU A 110 -13.35 -8.29 -5.78
C GLU A 110 -12.87 -7.32 -4.69
N HIS A 111 -12.84 -6.02 -5.00
CA HIS A 111 -12.57 -5.01 -4.00
C HIS A 111 -13.70 -5.00 -2.96
N PRO A 112 -13.40 -5.23 -1.66
CA PRO A 112 -14.43 -5.41 -0.63
C PRO A 112 -15.42 -4.24 -0.53
N LEU A 113 -14.91 -3.03 -0.81
CA LEU A 113 -15.70 -1.80 -0.80
C LEU A 113 -16.41 -1.55 -2.15
N PHE A 114 -15.69 -1.46 -3.27
CA PHE A 114 -16.26 -1.04 -4.56
C PHE A 114 -17.01 -2.12 -5.35
N ARG A 115 -16.89 -3.41 -4.98
CA ARG A 115 -17.51 -4.52 -5.73
C ARG A 115 -17.08 -4.58 -7.20
N THR A 116 -15.83 -4.21 -7.46
CA THR A 116 -15.19 -4.23 -8.77
C THR A 116 -13.94 -5.08 -8.73
N SER A 117 -13.44 -5.51 -9.89
CA SER A 117 -12.23 -6.33 -9.98
C SER A 117 -10.95 -5.54 -9.72
N TRP A 118 -10.12 -6.03 -8.81
CA TRP A 118 -8.83 -5.44 -8.46
C TRP A 118 -7.76 -6.53 -8.32
N TYR A 119 -6.51 -6.16 -8.53
CA TYR A 119 -5.39 -7.01 -8.14
C TYR A 119 -5.03 -6.74 -6.68
N CYS A 120 -4.56 -7.76 -5.97
CA CYS A 120 -4.30 -7.72 -4.54
C CYS A 120 -3.02 -8.48 -4.22
N PHE A 121 -2.17 -7.89 -3.38
CA PHE A 121 -1.03 -8.59 -2.80
C PHE A 121 -1.51 -9.60 -1.75
N HIS A 122 -1.09 -10.86 -1.90
CA HIS A 122 -1.57 -11.96 -1.09
C HIS A 122 -1.35 -11.71 0.42
N PRO A 123 -2.39 -11.76 1.28
CA PRO A 123 -2.29 -11.41 2.70
C PRO A 123 -1.24 -12.21 3.48
N CYS A 124 -1.03 -13.49 3.17
CA CYS A 124 0.00 -14.31 3.81
C CYS A 124 1.41 -13.69 3.71
N LYS A 125 1.74 -13.01 2.60
CA LYS A 125 3.07 -12.38 2.44
C LYS A 125 3.20 -11.15 3.34
N THR A 126 2.12 -10.43 3.57
CA THR A 126 2.07 -9.36 4.57
C THR A 126 2.23 -9.92 5.99
N ALA A 127 1.57 -11.02 6.31
CA ALA A 127 1.67 -11.64 7.64
C ALA A 127 3.10 -12.14 7.93
N ASP A 128 3.74 -12.80 6.96
CA ASP A 128 5.14 -13.26 7.07
C ASP A 128 6.10 -12.10 7.38
N PHE A 129 5.83 -10.91 6.83
CA PHE A 129 6.62 -9.71 7.07
C PHE A 129 6.29 -9.03 8.40
N LEU A 130 5.01 -8.82 8.72
CA LEU A 130 4.59 -8.03 9.87
C LEU A 130 4.68 -8.79 11.20
N ASN A 131 4.46 -10.11 11.22
CA ASN A 131 4.45 -10.88 12.47
C ASN A 131 5.77 -10.76 13.24
N PRO A 132 6.97 -10.91 12.61
CA PRO A 132 8.23 -10.70 13.31
C PRO A 132 8.42 -9.25 13.82
N VAL A 133 7.90 -8.26 13.10
CA VAL A 133 7.98 -6.84 13.51
C VAL A 133 7.09 -6.59 14.73
N ILE A 134 5.89 -7.17 14.75
CA ILE A 134 4.94 -7.09 15.86
C ILE A 134 5.51 -7.80 17.10
N GLU A 135 6.05 -9.00 16.95
CA GLU A 135 6.61 -9.81 18.04
C GLU A 135 7.87 -9.19 18.67
N ARG A 136 8.73 -8.56 17.86
CA ARG A 136 9.95 -7.88 18.36
C ARG A 136 9.65 -6.52 19.02
N GLY A 137 8.44 -6.00 18.87
CA GLY A 137 7.69 -5.25 19.89
C GLY A 137 8.23 -3.93 20.45
N LYS A 138 9.31 -3.29 19.97
CA LYS A 138 9.93 -2.19 20.76
C LYS A 138 10.34 -0.89 20.05
N ARG A 139 10.20 -0.72 18.74
CA ARG A 139 10.60 0.55 18.08
C ARG A 139 9.54 1.22 17.22
N SER A 140 8.85 0.49 16.35
CA SER A 140 7.82 1.11 15.48
C SER A 140 6.57 1.49 16.26
N LYS A 141 6.07 2.70 16.00
CA LYS A 141 4.76 3.22 16.47
C LYS A 141 3.69 3.11 15.39
N ASN A 142 4.09 2.87 14.13
CA ASN A 142 3.19 2.75 12.99
C ASN A 142 3.57 1.53 12.14
N LEU A 143 2.87 0.42 12.34
CA LEU A 143 3.06 -0.84 11.62
C LEU A 143 2.67 -0.73 10.14
N VAL A 144 1.60 0.00 9.83
CA VAL A 144 1.18 0.26 8.44
C VAL A 144 2.27 1.04 7.71
N ALA A 145 2.91 2.01 8.35
CA ALA A 145 4.02 2.76 7.74
C ALA A 145 5.25 1.85 7.52
N VAL A 146 5.59 0.97 8.46
CA VAL A 146 6.68 -0.02 8.24
C VAL A 146 6.37 -0.88 7.02
N TRP A 147 5.18 -1.47 6.97
CA TRP A 147 4.75 -2.28 5.83
C TRP A 147 4.71 -1.47 4.53
N LEU A 148 4.18 -0.25 4.58
CA LEU A 148 4.08 0.62 3.41
C LEU A 148 5.45 1.01 2.87
N SER A 149 6.47 1.15 3.72
CA SER A 149 7.84 1.43 3.25
C SER A 149 8.38 0.30 2.36
N VAL A 150 8.05 -0.96 2.67
CA VAL A 150 8.42 -2.12 1.85
C VAL A 150 7.55 -2.16 0.60
N MET A 151 6.23 -2.04 0.75
CA MET A 151 5.30 -2.10 -0.37
C MET A 151 5.51 -0.97 -1.37
N SER A 152 5.89 0.23 -0.93
CA SER A 152 6.19 1.37 -1.80
C SER A 152 7.36 1.05 -2.72
N ASN A 153 8.42 0.44 -2.21
CA ASN A 153 9.53 -0.03 -3.04
C ASN A 153 9.07 -1.12 -4.04
N VAL A 154 8.22 -2.04 -3.61
CA VAL A 154 7.66 -3.07 -4.50
C VAL A 154 6.88 -2.43 -5.64
N VAL A 155 5.97 -1.51 -5.35
CA VAL A 155 5.13 -0.88 -6.36
C VAL A 155 5.73 0.38 -6.98
N GLY A 156 7.03 0.62 -6.80
CA GLY A 156 7.74 1.75 -7.42
C GLY A 156 7.29 3.14 -6.98
N ILE A 157 6.73 3.27 -5.78
CA ILE A 157 6.43 4.57 -5.17
C ILE A 157 7.67 5.06 -4.42
N SER A 158 8.16 6.26 -4.78
CA SER A 158 9.32 6.88 -4.15
C SER A 158 9.02 7.24 -2.70
N LEU A 159 9.83 6.74 -1.76
CA LEU A 159 9.63 6.99 -0.34
C LEU A 159 10.45 8.21 0.12
N PRO A 160 9.85 9.21 0.80
CA PRO A 160 10.59 10.33 1.35
C PRO A 160 11.66 9.89 2.35
N LEU A 161 12.84 10.52 2.30
CA LEU A 161 14.00 10.17 3.14
C LEU A 161 13.75 10.28 4.65
N ASN A 162 12.73 11.04 5.05
CA ASN A 162 12.34 11.27 6.43
C ASN A 162 11.05 10.52 6.82
N PHE A 163 10.61 9.54 6.02
CA PHE A 163 9.40 8.75 6.31
C PHE A 163 9.52 7.90 7.58
N GLU A 164 10.74 7.63 8.05
CA GLU A 164 11.00 7.01 9.35
C GLU A 164 10.39 7.79 10.51
N GLN A 165 10.14 9.10 10.33
CA GLN A 165 9.42 9.89 11.31
C GLN A 165 8.00 9.39 11.53
N VAL A 166 7.30 8.94 10.49
CA VAL A 166 5.96 8.34 10.62
C VAL A 166 6.04 6.98 11.30
N ILE A 167 7.09 6.22 11.00
CA ILE A 167 7.33 4.88 11.57
C ILE A 167 7.61 4.96 13.07
N PHE A 168 8.42 5.92 13.52
CA PHE A 168 8.97 5.95 14.87
C PHE A 168 8.39 7.04 15.79
N LYS A 169 7.83 8.14 15.27
CA LYS A 169 7.27 9.21 16.12
C LYS A 169 5.82 8.92 16.51
N ASN A 170 5.46 9.37 17.71
CA ASN A 170 4.14 9.16 18.29
C ASN A 170 3.19 10.28 17.84
N THR A 171 2.12 9.96 17.11
CA THR A 171 1.08 10.93 16.70
C THR A 171 0.13 11.24 17.87
N ARG A 172 0.67 11.78 18.96
CA ARG A 172 -0.12 12.37 20.07
C ARG A 172 0.21 13.83 20.35
N ALA A 173 1.12 14.44 19.59
CA ALA A 173 1.56 15.82 19.84
C ALA A 173 0.98 16.88 18.88
N ALA A 174 0.01 16.52 18.02
CA ALA A 174 -0.53 17.45 17.01
C ALA A 174 -1.96 17.93 17.29
N LEU A 175 -2.57 17.56 18.42
CA LEU A 175 -3.91 18.02 18.84
C LEU A 175 -3.88 18.92 20.08
N GLU A 176 -2.70 19.35 20.51
CA GLU A 176 -2.53 20.31 21.60
C GLU A 176 -1.57 21.43 21.17
N LYS A 177 -2.01 22.28 20.24
CA LYS A 177 -1.54 23.67 20.11
C LYS A 177 -2.68 24.55 19.62
#